data_AF-A0A023BD00-F1
#
_entry.id   AF-A0A023BD00-F1
#
_cell.length_a   1.000
_cell.length_b   1.000
_cell.length_c   1.000
_cell.angle_alpha   90.00
_cell.angle_beta   90.00
_cell.angle_gamma   90.00
#
_symmetry.space_group_name_H-M   'P 1'
#
loop_
_entity.id
_entity.type
_entity.pdbx_description
1 polymer ?
#
loop_
_entity_poly.entity_id
_entity_poly.type
_entity_poly.pdbx_seq_one_letter_code
_entity_poly.pdbx_strand_id
1 'polypeptide(L)' 'MVAIREEVPFEKRAAEAHRIRVKYPHRVPVIVERAPRADLPEIEKKK' A
#
# COMPACT_ATOMS: atom_id res chain seq x y z
N MET A 1 7.58 -12.71 -0.77
CA MET A 1 6.98 -11.39 -0.50
C MET A 1 5.51 -11.61 -0.20
N VAL A 2 5.08 -11.26 1.00
CA VAL A 2 3.67 -11.34 1.41
C VAL A 2 3.00 -10.03 0.98
N ALA A 3 1.79 -10.09 0.44
CA ALA A 3 1.09 -8.87 0.03
C ALA A 3 0.62 -8.10 1.28
N ILE A 4 0.58 -6.77 1.23
CA ILE A 4 0.07 -5.96 2.35
C ILE A 4 -1.36 -6.30 2.72
N ARG A 5 -2.10 -6.88 1.76
CA ARG A 5 -3.47 -7.36 1.94
C ARG A 5 -3.56 -8.53 2.91
N GLU A 6 -2.50 -9.33 3.01
CA GLU A 6 -2.37 -10.50 3.87
C GLU A 6 -1.71 -10.13 5.21
N GLU A 7 -0.78 -9.17 5.23
CA GLU A 7 -0.13 -8.71 6.46
C GLU A 7 -1.03 -7.79 7.31
N VAL A 8 -1.81 -6.92 6.66
CA VAL A 8 -2.64 -5.93 7.35
C VAL A 8 -4.12 -6.21 7.09
N PRO A 9 -4.93 -6.40 8.15
CA PRO A 9 -6.38 -6.57 8.04
C PRO A 9 -7.03 -5.44 7.24
N PHE A 10 -8.08 -5.77 6.50
CA PHE A 10 -8.79 -4.82 5.65
C PHE A 10 -9.24 -3.56 6.40
N GLU A 11 -9.78 -3.72 7.61
CA GLU A 11 -10.27 -2.62 8.44
C GLU A 11 -9.18 -1.58 8.74
N LYS A 12 -7.97 -2.05 9.08
CA LYS A 12 -6.83 -1.17 9.36
C LYS A 12 -6.37 -0.45 8.09
N ARG A 13 -6.33 -1.13 6.94
CA ARG A 13 -5.99 -0.51 5.64
C ARG A 13 -7.01 0.56 5.23
N ALA A 14 -8.30 0.29 5.42
CA ALA A 14 -9.38 1.22 5.09
C ALA A 14 -9.34 2.47 5.99
N ALA A 15 -9.15 2.30 7.29
CA ALA A 15 -9.03 3.40 8.24
C ALA A 15 -7.81 4.29 7.95
N GLU A 16 -6.66 3.69 7.63
CA GLU A 16 -5.44 4.42 7.27
C GLU A 16 -5.62 5.23 5.98
N ALA A 17 -6.16 4.60 4.92
CA ALA A 17 -6.43 5.28 3.65
C ALA A 17 -7.43 6.43 3.80
N HIS A 18 -8.50 6.24 4.58
CA HIS A 18 -9.49 7.29 4.84
C HIS A 18 -8.88 8.49 5.55
N ARG A 19 -8.11 8.23 6.62
CA ARG A 19 -7.42 9.29 7.39
C ARG A 19 -6.45 10.09 6.53
N ILE A 20 -5.68 9.43 5.65
CA ILE A 20 -4.75 10.11 4.73
C ILE A 20 -5.52 10.95 3.71
N ARG A 21 -6.64 10.45 3.18
CA ARG A 21 -7.45 11.17 2.18
C ARG A 21 -8.15 12.39 2.76
N VAL A 22 -8.58 12.33 4.03
CA VAL A 22 -9.10 13.49 4.77
C VAL A 22 -7.99 14.52 5.03
N LYS A 23 -6.79 14.05 5.42
CA LYS A 23 -5.64 14.93 5.71
C LYS A 23 -5.08 15.60 4.44
N TYR A 24 -5.11 14.89 3.31
CA TYR A 24 -4.58 15.35 2.03
C TYR A 24 -5.58 15.08 0.90
N PRO A 25 -6.61 15.93 0.73
CA PRO A 25 -7.70 15.69 -0.22
C PRO A 25 -7.24 15.66 -1.68
N HIS A 26 -6.12 16.31 -2.00
CA HIS A 26 -5.53 16.33 -3.34
C HIS A 26 -4.54 15.18 -3.60
N ARG A 27 -4.38 14.23 -2.67
CA ARG A 27 -3.43 13.11 -2.78
C ARG A 27 -4.14 11.77 -2.65
N VAL A 28 -3.70 10.79 -3.45
CA VAL A 28 -4.20 9.42 -3.40
C VAL A 28 -3.14 8.52 -2.76
N PRO A 29 -3.43 7.80 -1.67
CA PRO A 29 -2.51 6.83 -1.11
C PRO A 29 -2.42 5.61 -2.05
N VAL A 30 -1.20 5.27 -2.49
CA VAL A 30 -0.92 4.15 -3.39
C VAL A 30 0.11 3.23 -2.74
N ILE A 31 -0.14 1.92 -2.80
CA ILE A 31 0.80 0.90 -2.32
C ILE A 31 1.34 0.20 -3.56
N VAL A 32 2.67 0.15 -3.68
CA VAL A 32 3.36 -0.45 -4.82
C VAL A 32 4.04 -1.73 -4.38
N GLU A 33 3.69 -2.82 -5.05
CA GLU A 33 4.27 -4.14 -4.82
C GLU A 33 4.85 -4.69 -6.12
N ARG A 34 5.91 -5.51 -5.99
CA ARG A 34 6.50 -6.19 -7.13
C ARG A 34 5.59 -7.35 -7.55
N ALA A 35 5.32 -7.47 -8.85
CA ALA A 35 4.60 -8.61 -9.39
C ALA A 35 5.40 -9.92 -9.17
N PRO A 36 4.74 -11.05 -8.86
CA PRO A 36 5.42 -12.30 -8.50
C PRO A 36 6.42 -12.85 -9.53
N ARG A 37 6.29 -12.46 -10.81
CA ARG A 37 7.14 -12.91 -11.91
C ARG A 37 7.98 -11.79 -12.54
N ALA A 38 8.01 -10.61 -11.92
CA ALA A 38 8.85 -9.52 -12.41
C ALA A 38 10.31 -9.78 -12.04
N ASP A 39 11.23 -9.57 -12.98
CA ASP A 39 12.68 -9.61 -12.76
C ASP A 39 13.22 -8.21 -12.40
N LEU A 40 12.44 -7.48 -11.60
CA LEU A 40 12.77 -6.15 -11.12
C LEU A 40 13.38 -6.24 -9.71
N PRO A 41 14.30 -5.32 -9.35
CA PRO A 41 14.83 -5.25 -7.99
C PRO A 41 13.73 -5.00 -6.96
N GLU A 42 13.96 -5.42 -5.71
CA GLU A 42 13.01 -5.21 -4.63
C GLU A 42 12.89 -3.71 -4.30
N ILE A 43 11.64 -3.22 -4.21
CA ILE A 43 11.35 -1.82 -3.90
C ILE A 43 11.37 -1.64 -2.38
N GLU A 44 12.28 -0.80 -1.88
CA GLU A 44 12.50 -0.55 -0.45
C GLU A 44 11.42 0.37 0.17
N LYS A 45 10.80 1.26 -0.62
CA LYS A 45 9.70 2.14 -0.18
C LYS A 45 8.36 1.72 -0.80
N LYS A 46 7.50 1.09 -0.01
CA LYS A 46 6.20 0.53 -0.45
C LYS A 46 4.97 1.37 -0.04
N LYS A 47 5.14 2.50 0.66
CA LYS A 47 4.08 3.41 1.12
C LYS A 47 4.46 4.87 0.91
#